data_AF-U4KT37-F1
#
_entry.id   AF-U4KT37-F1
#
_cell.length_a   1.000
_cell.length_b   1.000
_cell.length_c   1.000
_cell.angle_alpha   90.00
_cell.angle_beta   90.00
_cell.angle_gamma   90.00
#
_symmetry.space_group_name_H-M   'P 1'
#
loop_
_entity.id
_entity.type
_entity.pdbx_description
1 polymer ?
#
loop_
_entity_poly.entity_id
_entity_poly.type
_entity_poly.pdbx_seq_one_letter_code
_entity_poly.pdbx_strand_id
1 'polypeptide(L)'
;MIEYMKLQQAIKIYEMACVVEKIEPKYVKTVLPSLLDSFYRFIKNDERRMKFLSYLKDLDHPYHQSDLDELIEDANQDSRARTVLNWLKRQQNEHKVFLLGSELEKYDKNK
;
A
#
# COMPACT_ATOMS: atom_id res chain seq x y z
N MET A 1 3.06 -9.33 6.10
CA MET A 1 2.63 -7.98 5.67
C MET A 1 2.53 -6.99 6.83
N ILE A 2 1.87 -7.35 7.94
CA ILE A 2 1.76 -6.46 9.12
C ILE A 2 3.14 -6.08 9.70
N GLU A 3 4.05 -7.04 9.87
CA GLU A 3 5.41 -6.77 10.36
C GLU A 3 6.18 -5.79 9.47
N TYR A 4 6.04 -5.96 8.14
CA TYR A 4 6.61 -5.02 7.17
C TYR A 4 6.05 -3.61 7.37
N MET A 5 4.72 -3.46 7.52
CA MET A 5 4.11 -2.15 7.81
C MET A 5 4.61 -1.56 9.13
N LYS A 6 4.72 -2.35 10.19
CA LYS A 6 5.29 -1.90 11.47
C LYS A 6 6.73 -1.41 11.29
N LEU A 7 7.54 -2.14 10.54
CA LEU A 7 8.93 -1.78 10.25
C LEU A 7 9.01 -0.49 9.43
N GLN A 8 8.15 -0.32 8.42
CA GLN A 8 8.07 0.92 7.64
C GLN A 8 7.71 2.13 8.51
N GLN A 9 6.78 1.97 9.46
CA GLN A 9 6.46 3.04 10.41
C GLN A 9 7.62 3.33 11.37
N ALA A 10 8.28 2.30 11.89
CA ALA A 10 9.45 2.44 12.75
C ALA A 10 10.61 3.16 12.03
N ILE A 11 10.84 2.84 10.75
CA ILE A 11 11.85 3.50 9.91
C ILE A 11 11.53 4.99 9.80
N LYS A 12 10.28 5.38 9.50
CA LYS A 12 9.89 6.80 9.44
C LYS A 12 10.11 7.53 10.76
N ILE A 13 9.78 6.90 11.89
CA ILE A 13 10.04 7.45 13.23
C ILE A 13 11.53 7.65 13.45
N TYR A 14 12.35 6.67 13.07
CA TYR A 14 13.80 6.76 13.15
C TYR A 14 14.36 7.88 12.25
N GLU A 15 13.87 8.02 11.02
CA GLU A 15 14.22 9.11 10.11
C GLU A 15 13.92 10.47 10.71
N MET A 16 12.72 10.66 11.27
CA MET A 16 12.34 11.89 11.96
C MET A 16 13.27 12.19 13.14
N ALA A 17 13.61 11.19 13.95
CA ALA A 17 14.55 11.36 15.06
C ALA A 17 15.95 11.75 14.58
N CYS A 18 16.47 11.10 13.52
CA CYS A 18 17.75 11.44 12.92
C CYS A 18 17.78 12.87 12.37
N VAL A 19 16.69 13.35 11.75
CA VAL A 19 16.56 14.73 11.29
C VAL A 19 16.63 15.72 12.45
N VAL A 20 15.93 15.43 13.56
CA VAL A 20 15.95 16.26 14.78
C VAL A 20 17.35 16.33 15.38
N GLU A 21 18.06 15.21 15.46
CA GLU A 21 19.42 15.12 16.01
C GLU A 21 20.52 15.51 15.02
N LYS A 22 20.17 15.84 13.76
CA LYS A 22 21.10 16.12 12.65
C LYS A 22 22.10 14.98 12.40
N ILE A 23 21.65 13.73 12.56
CA ILE A 23 22.42 12.51 12.32
C ILE A 23 21.97 11.91 10.98
N GLU A 24 22.92 11.36 10.21
CA GLU A 24 22.59 10.62 8.99
C GLU A 24 22.01 9.23 9.32
N PRO A 25 20.78 8.90 8.85
CA PRO A 25 20.15 7.62 9.14
C PRO A 25 20.83 6.47 8.41
N LYS A 26 20.96 5.32 9.07
CA LYS A 26 21.45 4.07 8.47
C LYS A 26 20.31 3.06 8.36
N TYR A 27 19.96 2.70 7.12
CA TYR A 27 18.83 1.81 6.85
C TYR A 27 19.25 0.35 6.72
N VAL A 28 18.39 -0.55 7.21
CA VAL A 28 18.45 -1.98 6.91
C VAL A 28 17.46 -2.27 5.78
N LYS A 29 17.88 -3.08 4.79
CA LYS A 29 16.98 -3.50 3.70
C LYS A 29 15.79 -4.25 4.26
N THR A 30 14.58 -3.77 3.97
CA THR A 30 13.35 -4.47 4.30
C THR A 30 12.91 -5.33 3.13
N VAL A 31 12.56 -6.59 3.39
CA VAL A 31 12.04 -7.49 2.36
C VAL A 31 10.57 -7.15 2.09
N LEU A 32 10.23 -6.93 0.82
CA LEU A 32 8.86 -6.69 0.40
C LEU A 32 8.03 -7.98 0.61
N PRO A 33 6.89 -7.94 1.32
CA PRO A 33 6.05 -9.11 1.49
C PRO A 33 5.56 -9.63 0.14
N SER A 34 5.59 -10.94 -0.06
CA SER A 34 5.15 -11.60 -1.31
C SER A 34 3.76 -11.18 -1.78
N LEU A 35 2.87 -10.90 -0.83
CA LEU A 35 1.51 -10.48 -1.10
C LEU A 35 1.44 -9.04 -1.68
N LEU A 36 2.28 -8.13 -1.19
CA LEU A 36 2.38 -6.76 -1.72
C LEU A 36 3.15 -6.75 -3.04
N ASP A 37 4.17 -7.59 -3.17
CA ASP A 37 4.89 -7.81 -4.42
C ASP A 37 3.97 -8.33 -5.53
N SER A 38 3.12 -9.32 -5.25
CA SER A 38 2.10 -9.79 -6.20
C SER A 38 1.16 -8.66 -6.62
N PHE A 39 0.70 -7.83 -5.69
CA PHE A 39 -0.11 -6.66 -6.01
C PHE A 39 0.62 -5.66 -6.93
N TYR A 40 1.89 -5.35 -6.68
CA TYR A 40 2.67 -4.47 -7.55
C TYR A 40 2.88 -5.03 -8.95
N ARG A 41 3.09 -6.34 -9.08
CA ARG A 41 3.15 -6.99 -10.41
C ARG A 41 1.80 -6.91 -11.12
N PHE A 42 0.71 -7.13 -10.39
CA PHE A 42 -0.65 -6.99 -10.92
C PHE A 42 -0.90 -5.59 -11.49
N ILE A 43 -0.52 -4.52 -10.78
CA ILE A 43 -0.63 -3.16 -11.30
C ILE A 43 0.32 -2.96 -12.50
N LYS A 44 1.57 -3.41 -12.41
CA LYS A 44 2.57 -3.26 -13.47
C LYS A 44 2.16 -3.91 -14.80
N ASN A 45 1.39 -5.00 -14.74
CA ASN A 45 0.94 -5.70 -15.94
C ASN A 45 -0.08 -4.88 -16.77
N ASP A 46 -0.72 -3.87 -16.19
CA ASP A 46 -1.65 -2.98 -16.89
C ASP A 46 -1.64 -1.58 -16.24
N GLU A 47 -0.93 -0.64 -16.85
CA GLU A 47 -0.78 0.72 -16.32
C GLU A 47 -2.12 1.46 -16.16
N ARG A 48 -3.18 1.04 -16.85
CA ARG A 48 -4.52 1.64 -16.68
C ARG A 48 -5.04 1.49 -15.26
N ARG A 49 -4.55 0.51 -14.50
CA ARG A 49 -4.93 0.27 -13.11
C ARG A 49 -4.38 1.31 -12.15
N MET A 50 -3.33 2.04 -12.54
CA MET A 50 -2.71 3.06 -11.69
C MET A 50 -3.69 4.18 -11.30
N LYS A 51 -4.62 4.52 -12.20
CA LYS A 51 -5.61 5.58 -11.94
C LYS A 51 -6.47 5.30 -10.70
N PHE A 52 -6.72 4.02 -10.40
CA PHE A 52 -7.53 3.55 -9.27
C PHE A 52 -6.76 3.49 -7.94
N LEU A 53 -5.47 3.84 -7.92
CA LEU A 53 -4.68 3.79 -6.68
C LEU A 53 -4.88 5.05 -5.83
N SER A 54 -5.17 6.19 -6.45
CA SER A 54 -5.06 7.53 -5.85
C SER A 54 -5.85 7.74 -4.56
N TYR A 55 -6.95 6.99 -4.40
CA TYR A 55 -7.92 7.18 -3.31
C TYR A 55 -8.05 5.94 -2.41
N LEU A 56 -7.12 4.97 -2.51
CA LEU A 56 -7.21 3.72 -1.74
C LEU A 56 -6.93 3.91 -0.25
N LYS A 57 -6.20 4.96 0.16
CA LYS A 57 -5.94 5.25 1.57
C LYS A 57 -7.04 6.05 2.27
N ASP A 58 -7.98 6.63 1.53
CA ASP A 58 -8.96 7.57 2.06
C ASP A 58 -10.35 6.91 2.05
N LEU A 59 -10.80 6.43 3.22
CA LEU A 59 -12.06 5.70 3.36
C LEU A 59 -13.28 6.58 3.01
N ASP A 60 -13.19 7.87 3.29
CA ASP A 60 -14.30 8.82 3.12
C ASP A 60 -14.32 9.43 1.71
N HIS A 61 -13.32 9.12 0.88
CA HIS A 61 -13.27 9.63 -0.48
C HIS A 61 -14.40 9.04 -1.35
N PRO A 62 -15.13 9.85 -2.13
CA PRO A 62 -16.25 9.37 -2.96
C PRO A 62 -15.88 8.25 -3.94
N TYR A 63 -14.63 8.23 -4.42
CA TYR A 63 -14.13 7.22 -5.35
C TYR A 63 -13.45 6.01 -4.69
N HIS A 64 -13.28 6.00 -3.35
CA HIS A 64 -12.58 4.92 -2.66
C HIS A 64 -13.17 3.55 -2.97
N GLN A 65 -14.48 3.42 -2.78
CA GLN A 65 -15.18 2.15 -2.94
C GLN A 65 -15.25 1.73 -4.41
N SER A 66 -15.52 2.67 -5.33
CA SER A 66 -15.58 2.37 -6.77
C SER A 66 -14.23 1.92 -7.30
N ASP A 67 -13.16 2.63 -6.97
CA ASP A 67 -11.81 2.30 -7.44
C ASP A 67 -11.33 0.95 -6.90
N LEU A 68 -11.65 0.67 -5.64
CA LEU A 68 -11.36 -0.62 -5.01
C LEU A 68 -12.13 -1.76 -5.68
N ASP A 69 -13.40 -1.57 -6.01
CA ASP A 69 -14.22 -2.59 -6.66
C ASP A 69 -13.74 -2.89 -8.09
N GLU A 70 -13.38 -1.86 -8.86
CA GLU A 70 -12.77 -2.00 -10.19
C GLU A 70 -11.47 -2.83 -10.12
N LEU A 71 -10.59 -2.53 -9.16
CA LEU A 71 -9.35 -3.31 -8.98
C LEU A 71 -9.62 -4.77 -8.58
N ILE A 72 -10.66 -5.02 -7.79
CA ILE A 72 -11.03 -6.39 -7.38
C ILE A 72 -11.56 -7.20 -8.57
N GLU A 73 -12.36 -6.56 -9.43
CA GLU A 73 -12.89 -7.18 -10.65
C GLU A 73 -11.75 -7.55 -11.63
N ASP A 74 -10.83 -6.62 -11.84
CA ASP A 74 -9.65 -6.81 -12.69
C ASP A 74 -8.69 -7.90 -12.14
N ALA A 75 -8.65 -8.09 -10.82
CA ALA A 75 -7.80 -9.08 -10.16
C ALA A 75 -8.34 -10.52 -10.23
N ASN A 76 -9.34 -10.81 -11.07
CA ASN A 76 -9.96 -12.13 -11.17
C ASN A 76 -8.97 -13.28 -11.40
N GLN A 77 -7.88 -13.05 -12.14
CA GLN A 77 -6.84 -14.06 -12.41
C GLN A 77 -5.64 -14.01 -11.45
N ASP A 78 -5.55 -13.00 -10.57
CA ASP A 78 -4.48 -12.88 -9.58
C ASP A 78 -5.05 -13.00 -8.16
N SER A 79 -5.09 -14.25 -7.67
CA SER A 79 -5.65 -14.57 -6.35
C SER A 79 -4.95 -13.85 -5.20
N ARG A 80 -3.66 -13.52 -5.34
CA ARG A 80 -2.87 -12.84 -4.31
C ARG A 80 -3.17 -11.34 -4.30
N ALA A 81 -3.18 -10.69 -5.46
CA ALA A 81 -3.60 -9.29 -5.57
C ALA A 81 -5.03 -9.10 -5.06
N ARG A 82 -5.95 -9.98 -5.48
CA ARG A 82 -7.34 -9.98 -5.01
C ARG A 82 -7.46 -10.20 -3.51
N THR A 83 -6.58 -10.99 -2.91
CA THR A 83 -6.55 -11.20 -1.45
C THR A 83 -6.24 -9.90 -0.70
N VAL A 84 -5.29 -9.08 -1.19
CA VAL A 84 -4.96 -7.78 -0.59
C VAL A 84 -6.11 -6.79 -0.72
N LEU A 85 -6.69 -6.70 -1.91
CA LEU A 85 -7.79 -5.79 -2.19
C LEU A 85 -9.02 -6.15 -1.36
N ASN A 86 -9.36 -7.43 -1.25
CA ASN A 86 -10.41 -7.90 -0.35
C ASN A 86 -10.07 -7.69 1.13
N TRP A 87 -8.78 -7.66 1.48
CA TRP A 87 -8.39 -7.31 2.84
C TRP A 87 -8.64 -5.82 3.13
N LEU A 88 -8.33 -4.94 2.18
CA LEU A 88 -8.66 -3.51 2.24
C LEU A 88 -10.18 -3.29 2.34
N LYS A 89 -10.97 -3.93 1.46
CA LYS A 89 -12.43 -3.81 1.43
C LYS A 89 -13.13 -4.19 2.73
N ARG A 90 -12.51 -5.08 3.52
CA ARG A 90 -13.06 -5.52 4.82
C ARG A 90 -12.75 -4.57 5.97
N GLN A 91 -11.90 -3.56 5.77
CA GLN A 91 -11.57 -2.62 6.84
C GLN A 91 -12.66 -1.55 6.97
N GLN A 92 -13.11 -1.33 8.21
CA GLN A 92 -14.06 -0.27 8.57
C GLN A 92 -13.41 0.84 9.42
N ASN A 93 -12.12 0.68 9.73
CA ASN A 93 -11.36 1.61 10.54
C ASN A 93 -10.48 2.45 9.61
N GLU A 94 -10.70 3.76 9.60
CA GLU A 94 -9.98 4.72 8.77
C GLU A 94 -8.45 4.57 8.87
N HIS A 95 -7.90 4.42 10.09
CA HIS A 95 -6.45 4.26 10.25
C HIS A 95 -5.92 2.98 9.59
N LYS A 96 -6.68 1.88 9.61
CA LYS A 96 -6.28 0.63 8.94
C LYS A 96 -6.35 0.78 7.42
N VAL A 97 -7.38 1.46 6.92
CA VAL A 97 -7.54 1.79 5.49
C VAL A 97 -6.37 2.67 5.05
N PHE A 98 -6.08 3.73 5.79
CA PHE A 98 -4.98 4.63 5.52
C PHE A 98 -3.64 3.91 5.46
N LEU A 99 -3.33 3.06 6.44
CA LEU A 99 -2.09 2.30 6.48
C LEU A 99 -1.96 1.38 5.26
N LEU A 100 -2.99 0.57 5.00
CA LEU A 100 -2.95 -0.40 3.92
C LEU A 100 -2.95 0.28 2.55
N GLY A 101 -3.86 1.22 2.31
CA GLY A 101 -3.94 2.00 1.08
C GLY A 101 -2.66 2.79 0.81
N SER A 102 -2.03 3.37 1.84
CA SER A 102 -0.72 4.04 1.69
C SER A 102 0.37 3.10 1.18
N GLU A 103 0.39 1.83 1.60
CA GLU A 103 1.34 0.86 1.07
C GLU A 103 1.02 0.47 -0.37
N LEU A 104 -0.26 0.39 -0.76
CA LEU A 104 -0.64 0.10 -2.16
C LEU A 104 -0.28 1.26 -3.09
N GLU A 105 -0.53 2.50 -2.65
CA GLU A 105 -0.20 3.73 -3.38
C GLU A 105 1.30 3.94 -3.56
N LYS A 106 2.16 3.37 -2.70
CA LYS A 106 3.62 3.45 -2.86
C LYS A 106 4.12 2.86 -4.18
N TYR A 107 3.33 2.03 -4.86
CA TYR A 107 3.67 1.60 -6.22
C TYR A 107 4.01 2.79 -7.13
N ASP A 108 3.20 3.85 -7.07
CA ASP A 108 3.34 5.05 -7.91
C ASP A 108 4.63 5.83 -7.59
N LYS A 109 5.07 5.79 -6.33
CA LYS A 109 6.25 6.53 -5.84
C LYS A 109 7.59 5.83 -6.06
N ASN A 110 7.59 4.57 -6.50
CA ASN A 110 8.81 3.77 -6.71
C ASN A 110 9.22 3.67 -8.21
N LYS A 111 8.61 4.46 -9.10
CA LYS A 111 9.14 4.76 -10.44
C LYS A 111 10.15 5.91 -10.35
#